data_AF-A0A9W4X6N2-F1
#
_entry.id   AF-A0A9W4X6N2-F1
#
_cell.length_a   1.000
_cell.length_b   1.000
_cell.length_c   1.000
_cell.angle_alpha   90.00
_cell.angle_beta   90.00
_cell.angle_gamma   90.00
#
_symmetry.space_group_name_H-M   'P 1'
#
loop_
_entity.id
_entity.type
_entity.pdbx_description
1 polymer ?
#
loop_
_entity_poly.entity_id
_entity_poly.type
_entity_poly.pdbx_seq_one_letter_code
_entity_poly.pdbx_strand_id
1 'polypeptide(L)'
;MLLQKRIGALIILVLLSVNYSFGQKKLPTPQVNYVSGNAGTITMRAIGSGKKQQDAISEAEKNAINVLLFRGLPESEQKSALIGSNESEEIEKHKEYFDQFYTQKRYKTFIMSSIPVGDFARQNGGVKSQTLDVKVNLVALRTDLEQNNIIRKFGF
;
A
#
# COMPACT_ATOMS: atom_id res chain seq x y z
N MET A 1 5.87 -37.02 50.10
CA MET A 1 4.66 -36.39 49.50
C MET A 1 4.79 -34.89 49.17
N LEU A 2 5.74 -34.15 49.77
CA LEU A 2 5.95 -32.71 49.46
C LEU A 2 6.75 -32.44 48.17
N LEU A 3 7.67 -33.33 47.78
CA LEU A 3 8.54 -33.14 46.61
C LEU A 3 7.80 -33.30 45.27
N GLN A 4 6.86 -34.27 45.18
CA GLN A 4 6.01 -34.44 43.99
C GLN A 4 5.05 -33.26 43.76
N LYS A 5 4.57 -32.62 44.84
CA LYS A 5 3.72 -31.41 44.74
C LYS A 5 4.48 -30.19 44.18
N ARG A 6 5.78 -30.07 44.46
CA ARG A 6 6.62 -28.97 43.96
C ARG A 6 6.97 -29.13 42.47
N ILE A 7 7.20 -30.36 42.02
CA ILE A 7 7.47 -30.67 40.60
C ILE A 7 6.20 -30.47 39.76
N GLY A 8 5.03 -30.91 40.26
CA GLY A 8 3.75 -30.66 39.59
C GLY A 8 3.42 -29.18 39.43
N ALA A 9 3.72 -28.35 40.44
CA ALA A 9 3.50 -26.90 40.38
C ALA A 9 4.41 -26.19 39.36
N LEU A 10 5.66 -26.64 39.20
CA LEU A 10 6.60 -26.10 38.22
C LEU A 10 6.20 -26.43 36.77
N ILE A 11 5.65 -27.62 36.52
CA ILE A 11 5.19 -28.04 35.19
C ILE A 11 3.97 -27.22 34.75
N ILE A 12 3.07 -26.89 35.69
CA ILE A 12 1.89 -26.06 35.41
C ILE A 12 2.29 -24.61 35.07
N LEU A 13 3.35 -24.07 35.68
CA LEU A 13 3.80 -22.70 35.41
C LEU A 13 4.47 -22.53 34.03
N VAL A 14 5.12 -23.59 33.53
CA VAL A 14 5.80 -23.58 32.21
C VAL A 14 4.81 -23.74 31.05
N LEU A 15 3.66 -24.37 31.27
CA LEU A 15 2.60 -24.50 30.25
C LEU A 15 1.77 -23.23 30.05
N LEU A 16 1.89 -22.24 30.94
CA LEU A 16 1.17 -20.97 30.88
C LEU A 16 1.90 -19.85 30.09
N SER A 17 3.14 -20.09 29.62
CA SER A 17 3.99 -19.02 29.05
C SER A 17 4.05 -18.95 27.52
N VAL A 18 3.29 -19.75 26.78
CA VAL A 18 3.35 -19.73 25.30
C VAL A 18 1.97 -19.55 24.68
N ASN A 19 1.38 -18.37 24.89
CA ASN A 19 0.31 -17.86 24.02
C ASN A 19 0.56 -16.38 23.71
N TYR A 20 1.73 -16.07 23.15
CA TYR A 20 1.85 -14.88 22.30
C TYR A 20 1.10 -15.17 21.00
N SER A 21 -0.23 -15.01 21.03
CA SER A 21 -0.99 -14.83 19.81
C SER A 21 -0.54 -13.51 19.20
N PHE A 22 0.43 -13.58 18.29
CA PHE A 22 0.71 -12.50 17.36
C PHE A 22 -0.54 -12.33 16.51
N GLY A 23 -1.43 -11.43 16.94
CA GLY A 23 -2.61 -11.07 16.18
C GLY A 23 -2.12 -10.58 14.81
N GLN A 24 -2.34 -11.40 13.78
CA GLN A 24 -2.05 -10.98 12.41
C GLN A 24 -2.92 -9.76 12.15
N LYS A 25 -2.31 -8.58 12.19
CA LYS A 25 -2.97 -7.35 11.76
C LYS A 25 -3.36 -7.61 10.32
N LYS A 26 -4.66 -7.73 10.04
CA LYS A 26 -5.16 -7.78 8.66
C LYS A 26 -4.61 -6.54 7.98
N LEU A 27 -3.65 -6.72 7.09
CA LEU A 27 -3.12 -5.62 6.30
C LEU A 27 -4.28 -5.10 5.46
N PRO A 28 -4.70 -3.84 5.63
CA PRO A 28 -5.75 -3.28 4.80
C PRO A 28 -5.29 -3.40 3.35
N THR A 29 -6.10 -4.09 2.55
CA THR A 29 -5.87 -4.21 1.11
C THR A 29 -6.44 -2.93 0.49
N PRO A 30 -5.63 -1.99 -0.02
CA PRO A 30 -6.14 -0.86 -0.78
C PRO A 30 -7.15 -1.32 -1.82
N GLN A 31 -8.36 -0.77 -1.74
CA GLN A 31 -9.43 -1.02 -2.70
C GLN A 31 -9.17 -0.13 -3.91
N VAL A 32 -8.52 -0.71 -4.92
CA VAL A 32 -8.16 -0.04 -6.16
C VAL A 32 -8.59 -0.91 -7.34
N ASN A 33 -9.41 -0.36 -8.22
CA ASN A 33 -9.89 -1.04 -9.42
C ASN A 33 -9.45 -0.29 -10.68
N TYR A 34 -9.25 -1.02 -11.78
CA TYR A 34 -9.02 -0.41 -13.09
C TYR A 34 -10.27 0.30 -13.58
N VAL A 35 -10.10 1.47 -14.19
CA VAL A 35 -11.18 2.23 -14.84
C VAL A 35 -10.92 2.34 -16.34
N SER A 36 -9.73 2.81 -16.71
CA SER A 36 -9.33 2.96 -18.11
C SER A 36 -7.81 3.14 -18.23
N GLY A 37 -7.28 3.01 -19.45
CA GLY A 37 -5.88 3.27 -19.75
C GLY A 37 -5.72 3.59 -21.22
N ASN A 38 -4.84 4.54 -21.53
CA ASN A 38 -4.52 4.94 -22.90
C ASN A 38 -3.16 5.63 -22.94
N ALA A 39 -2.36 5.34 -23.97
CA ALA A 39 -1.13 6.07 -24.33
C ALA A 39 -0.19 6.32 -23.14
N GLY A 40 0.10 5.28 -22.35
CA GLY A 40 1.02 5.40 -21.21
C GLY A 40 0.42 6.03 -19.95
N THR A 41 -0.89 6.23 -19.91
CA THR A 41 -1.63 6.66 -18.72
C THR A 41 -2.59 5.57 -18.24
N ILE A 42 -2.88 5.59 -16.95
CA ILE A 42 -3.78 4.64 -16.31
C ILE A 42 -4.69 5.37 -15.32
N THR A 43 -5.99 5.12 -15.40
CA THR A 43 -7.01 5.65 -14.48
C THR A 43 -7.49 4.52 -13.59
N MET A 44 -7.45 4.76 -12.28
CA MET A 44 -7.78 3.80 -11.25
C MET A 44 -8.82 4.39 -10.32
N ARG A 45 -9.82 3.60 -9.94
CA ARG A 45 -10.75 3.96 -8.87
C ARG A 45 -10.16 3.50 -7.55
N ALA A 46 -9.74 4.46 -6.72
CA ALA A 46 -9.12 4.19 -5.43
C ALA A 46 -9.94 4.80 -4.29
N ILE A 47 -9.94 4.11 -3.15
CA ILE A 47 -10.54 4.62 -1.92
C ILE A 47 -9.43 5.00 -0.94
N GLY A 48 -9.55 6.18 -0.36
CA GLY A 48 -8.69 6.64 0.74
C GLY A 48 -9.53 7.08 1.93
N SER A 49 -8.99 6.91 3.12
CA SER A 49 -9.61 7.24 4.41
C SER A 49 -8.91 8.45 5.05
N GLY A 50 -9.60 9.15 5.94
CA GLY A 50 -9.01 10.33 6.55
C GLY A 50 -9.91 11.02 7.53
N LYS A 51 -9.30 11.80 8.43
CA LYS A 51 -10.05 12.70 9.31
C LYS A 51 -10.62 13.88 8.51
N LYS A 52 -9.87 14.35 7.52
CA LYS A 52 -10.27 15.40 6.57
C LYS A 52 -10.30 14.84 5.15
N GLN A 53 -11.09 15.48 4.29
CA GLN A 53 -11.21 15.09 2.89
C GLN A 53 -9.85 15.10 2.17
N GLN A 54 -8.99 16.08 2.45
CA GLN A 54 -7.65 16.16 1.86
C GLN A 54 -6.74 14.99 2.28
N ASP A 55 -6.90 14.48 3.51
CA ASP A 55 -6.16 13.31 3.98
C ASP A 55 -6.61 12.07 3.21
N ALA A 56 -7.93 11.90 3.04
CA ALA A 56 -8.53 10.82 2.28
C ALA A 56 -8.13 10.87 0.80
N ILE A 57 -8.07 12.07 0.20
CA ILE A 57 -7.56 12.24 -1.16
C ILE A 57 -6.11 11.77 -1.26
N SER A 58 -5.25 12.22 -0.33
CA SER A 58 -3.83 11.84 -0.32
C SER A 58 -3.62 10.35 -0.07
N GLU A 59 -4.47 9.70 0.74
CA GLU A 59 -4.41 8.26 0.95
C GLU A 59 -4.86 7.48 -0.31
N ALA A 60 -5.93 7.90 -0.99
CA ALA A 60 -6.39 7.20 -2.20
C ALA A 60 -5.34 7.30 -3.32
N GLU A 61 -4.72 8.46 -3.48
CA GLU A 61 -3.61 8.68 -4.41
C GLU A 61 -2.43 7.75 -4.12
N LYS A 62 -2.01 7.65 -2.85
CA LYS A 62 -0.97 6.71 -2.43
C LYS A 62 -1.39 5.26 -2.69
N ASN A 63 -2.63 4.89 -2.37
CA ASN A 63 -3.14 3.55 -2.61
C ASN A 63 -3.07 3.18 -4.10
N ALA A 64 -3.44 4.11 -4.98
CA ALA A 64 -3.35 3.94 -6.41
C ALA A 64 -1.90 3.70 -6.88
N ILE A 65 -0.96 4.52 -6.39
CA ILE A 65 0.48 4.37 -6.70
C ILE A 65 1.04 3.05 -6.12
N ASN A 66 0.75 2.72 -4.86
CA ASN A 66 1.24 1.50 -4.21
C ASN A 66 0.80 0.24 -4.93
N VAL A 67 -0.42 0.23 -5.48
CA VAL A 67 -0.90 -0.89 -6.29
C VAL A 67 -0.05 -1.06 -7.55
N LEU A 68 0.28 0.02 -8.26
CA LEU A 68 1.19 -0.05 -9.42
C LEU A 68 2.60 -0.51 -9.03
N LEU A 69 3.12 0.00 -7.91
CA LEU A 69 4.49 -0.29 -7.48
C LEU A 69 4.67 -1.73 -6.97
N PHE A 70 3.74 -2.22 -6.14
CA PHE A 70 3.95 -3.41 -5.33
C PHE A 70 2.97 -4.56 -5.59
N ARG A 71 1.92 -4.38 -6.40
CA ARG A 71 0.92 -5.44 -6.58
C ARG A 71 0.62 -5.74 -8.04
N GLY A 72 0.65 -4.71 -8.88
CA GLY A 72 0.03 -4.75 -10.19
C GLY A 72 -1.47 -4.52 -10.09
N LEU A 73 -2.05 -4.13 -11.22
CA LEU A 73 -3.48 -3.86 -11.36
C LEU A 73 -4.07 -4.79 -12.43
N PRO A 74 -4.93 -5.75 -12.04
CA PRO A 74 -5.65 -6.60 -12.98
C PRO A 74 -6.41 -5.79 -14.04
N GLU A 75 -6.66 -6.41 -15.19
CA GLU A 75 -7.40 -5.81 -16.33
C GLU A 75 -6.72 -4.59 -17.00
N SER A 76 -5.54 -4.20 -16.52
CA SER A 76 -4.75 -3.12 -17.09
C SER A 76 -3.51 -3.62 -17.84
N GLU A 77 -2.78 -2.71 -18.48
CA GLU A 77 -1.44 -2.99 -19.04
C GLU A 77 -0.39 -3.23 -17.94
N GLN A 78 -0.61 -2.71 -16.73
CA GLN A 78 0.30 -2.89 -15.58
C GLN A 78 -0.17 -4.05 -14.68
N LYS A 79 -0.25 -5.27 -15.23
CA LYS A 79 -0.79 -6.43 -14.49
C LYS A 79 0.09 -6.89 -13.32
N SER A 80 1.39 -6.68 -13.42
CA SER A 80 2.37 -7.04 -12.39
C SER A 80 2.85 -5.80 -11.62
N ALA A 81 3.42 -6.01 -10.44
CA ALA A 81 4.15 -4.96 -9.72
C ALA A 81 5.27 -4.37 -10.60
N LEU A 82 5.49 -3.06 -10.51
CA LEU A 82 6.62 -2.40 -11.18
C LEU A 82 7.95 -2.76 -10.53
N ILE A 83 8.00 -2.84 -9.19
CA ILE A 83 9.23 -3.06 -8.43
C ILE A 83 9.29 -4.49 -7.92
N GLY A 84 8.42 -4.84 -6.97
CA GLY A 84 8.39 -6.13 -6.29
C GLY A 84 7.21 -6.22 -5.33
N SER A 85 6.76 -7.43 -4.98
CA SER A 85 5.54 -7.60 -4.20
C SER A 85 5.68 -7.46 -2.69
N ASN A 86 6.90 -7.47 -2.16
CA ASN A 86 7.18 -7.25 -0.76
C ASN A 86 7.40 -5.76 -0.49
N GLU A 87 6.30 -5.03 -0.26
CA GLU A 87 6.31 -3.56 -0.08
C GLU A 87 7.33 -3.09 0.98
N SER A 88 7.39 -3.76 2.14
CA SER A 88 8.30 -3.36 3.22
C SER A 88 9.77 -3.59 2.86
N GLU A 89 10.08 -4.70 2.18
CA GLU A 89 11.45 -5.00 1.74
C GLU A 89 11.91 -4.03 0.65
N GLU A 90 11.07 -3.75 -0.34
CA GLU A 90 11.41 -2.82 -1.43
C GLU A 90 11.54 -1.37 -0.93
N ILE A 91 10.70 -0.95 0.02
CA ILE A 91 10.82 0.36 0.65
C ILE A 91 12.14 0.48 1.43
N GLU A 92 12.50 -0.54 2.21
CA GLU A 92 13.74 -0.52 3.00
C GLU A 92 14.98 -0.54 2.10
N LYS A 93 14.98 -1.39 1.06
CA LYS A 93 16.07 -1.49 0.09
C LYS A 93 16.34 -0.18 -0.65
N HIS A 94 15.29 0.60 -0.91
CA HIS A 94 15.36 1.87 -1.63
C HIS A 94 14.92 3.06 -0.75
N LYS A 95 15.30 3.04 0.54
CA LYS A 95 14.81 3.96 1.56
C LYS A 95 14.93 5.44 1.18
N GLU A 96 16.10 5.86 0.70
CA GLU A 96 16.33 7.27 0.32
C GLU A 96 15.36 7.74 -0.78
N TYR A 97 15.15 6.90 -1.80
CA TYR A 97 14.19 7.18 -2.87
C TYR A 97 12.77 7.33 -2.32
N PHE A 98 12.33 6.39 -1.47
CA PHE A 98 10.97 6.37 -0.93
C PHE A 98 10.70 7.44 0.12
N ASP A 99 11.72 7.83 0.90
CA ASP A 99 11.64 8.96 1.81
C ASP A 99 11.32 10.24 1.01
N GLN A 100 12.03 10.50 -0.09
CA GLN A 100 11.71 11.62 -0.97
C GLN A 100 10.36 11.43 -1.67
N PHE A 101 10.08 10.22 -2.15
CA PHE A 101 8.88 9.88 -2.90
C PHE A 101 7.60 10.21 -2.11
N TYR A 102 7.52 9.77 -0.85
CA TYR A 102 6.32 9.96 0.00
C TYR A 102 6.38 11.16 0.92
N THR A 103 7.52 11.44 1.58
CA THR A 103 7.61 12.52 2.57
C THR A 103 7.59 13.88 1.89
N GLN A 104 8.34 14.02 0.79
CA GLN A 104 8.32 15.25 -0.03
C GLN A 104 7.17 15.26 -1.06
N LYS A 105 6.31 14.24 -1.03
CA LYS A 105 5.14 14.09 -1.91
C LYS A 105 5.49 14.08 -3.40
N ARG A 106 6.71 13.67 -3.77
CA ARG A 106 7.14 13.56 -5.18
C ARG A 106 6.25 12.61 -5.98
N TYR A 107 5.60 11.60 -5.35
CA TYR A 107 4.60 10.76 -6.02
C TYR A 107 3.48 11.56 -6.72
N LYS A 108 3.15 12.78 -6.25
CA LYS A 108 2.13 13.63 -6.85
C LYS A 108 2.50 14.12 -8.25
N THR A 109 3.78 14.17 -8.61
CA THR A 109 4.20 14.61 -9.96
C THR A 109 3.77 13.62 -11.05
N PHE A 110 3.48 12.37 -10.69
CA PHE A 110 2.98 11.35 -11.61
C PHE A 110 1.45 11.31 -11.67
N ILE A 111 0.76 12.03 -10.78
CA ILE A 111 -0.70 12.10 -10.75
C ILE A 111 -1.15 13.23 -11.67
N MET A 112 -1.91 12.85 -12.71
CA MET A 112 -2.44 13.80 -13.69
C MET A 112 -3.75 14.44 -13.20
N SER A 113 -4.60 13.66 -12.52
CA SER A 113 -5.84 14.16 -11.95
C SER A 113 -6.38 13.22 -10.87
N SER A 114 -7.07 13.78 -9.88
CA SER A 114 -7.79 13.04 -8.83
C SER A 114 -9.22 13.56 -8.77
N ILE A 115 -10.18 12.81 -9.32
CA ILE A 115 -11.58 13.25 -9.46
C ILE A 115 -12.45 12.52 -8.43
N PRO A 116 -13.12 13.23 -7.50
CA PRO A 116 -14.05 12.64 -6.55
C PRO A 116 -15.20 11.88 -7.23
N VAL A 117 -15.41 10.64 -6.81
CA VAL A 117 -16.56 9.81 -7.20
C VAL A 117 -17.45 9.64 -5.97
N GLY A 118 -18.36 10.59 -5.78
CA GLY A 118 -19.26 10.62 -4.62
C GLY A 118 -18.70 11.39 -3.42
N ASP A 119 -19.41 11.29 -2.31
CA ASP A 119 -19.19 12.14 -1.14
C ASP A 119 -18.13 11.61 -0.17
N PHE A 120 -17.50 12.54 0.55
CA PHE A 120 -16.67 12.23 1.71
C PHE A 120 -17.55 11.78 2.89
N ALA A 121 -17.77 10.47 2.98
CA ALA A 121 -18.71 9.87 3.93
C ALA A 121 -18.04 8.78 4.78
N ARG A 122 -18.68 8.43 5.91
CA ARG A 122 -18.25 7.27 6.71
C ARG A 122 -18.54 5.98 5.96
N GLN A 123 -17.54 5.11 5.86
CA GLN A 123 -17.72 3.74 5.38
C GLN A 123 -17.82 2.74 6.54
N ASN A 124 -18.18 1.49 6.22
CA ASN A 124 -18.28 0.38 7.16
C ASN A 124 -16.94 0.20 7.89
N GLY A 125 -16.86 0.66 9.14
CA GLY A 125 -15.59 0.79 9.89
C GLY A 125 -15.41 2.16 10.56
N GLY A 126 -16.30 3.13 10.32
CA GLY A 126 -16.44 4.36 11.10
C GLY A 126 -15.51 5.52 10.70
N VAL A 127 -14.49 5.24 9.90
CA VAL A 127 -13.59 6.27 9.33
C VAL A 127 -14.24 6.87 8.08
N LYS A 128 -14.09 8.19 7.89
CA LYS A 128 -14.55 8.85 6.68
C LYS A 128 -13.59 8.53 5.53
N SER A 129 -14.14 8.32 4.35
CA SER A 129 -13.40 7.97 3.14
C SER A 129 -13.89 8.75 1.93
N GLN A 130 -13.02 8.92 0.95
CA GLN A 130 -13.30 9.50 -0.35
C GLN A 130 -12.91 8.50 -1.43
N THR A 131 -13.83 8.21 -2.34
CA THR A 131 -13.53 7.47 -3.57
C THR A 131 -13.08 8.46 -4.64
N LEU A 132 -12.03 8.12 -5.37
CA LEU A 132 -11.43 8.94 -6.42
C LEU A 132 -11.15 8.11 -7.67
N ASP A 133 -11.41 8.69 -8.83
CA ASP A 133 -10.80 8.26 -10.09
C ASP A 133 -9.46 9.01 -10.24
N VAL A 134 -8.37 8.29 -10.00
CA VAL A 134 -6.99 8.80 -10.01
C VAL A 134 -6.33 8.41 -11.33
N LYS A 135 -5.97 9.42 -12.13
CA LYS A 135 -5.23 9.23 -13.39
C LYS A 135 -3.74 9.43 -13.15
N VAL A 136 -2.94 8.45 -13.54
CA VAL A 136 -1.49 8.42 -13.36
C VAL A 136 -0.80 8.37 -14.72
N ASN A 137 0.28 9.13 -14.85
CA ASN A 137 1.23 9.02 -15.96
C ASN A 137 2.18 7.84 -15.67
N LEU A 138 1.81 6.66 -16.18
CA LEU A 138 2.52 5.40 -15.93
C LEU A 138 3.91 5.39 -16.59
N VAL A 139 4.04 6.01 -17.76
CA VAL A 139 5.33 6.11 -18.46
C VAL A 139 6.31 6.94 -17.64
N ALA A 140 5.91 8.13 -17.20
CA ALA A 140 6.78 8.97 -16.37
C ALA A 140 7.17 8.30 -15.06
N LEU A 141 6.23 7.60 -14.41
CA LEU A 141 6.52 6.83 -13.19
C LEU A 141 7.55 5.73 -13.45
N ARG A 142 7.38 4.94 -14.51
CA ARG A 142 8.33 3.88 -14.87
C ARG A 142 9.71 4.46 -15.17
N THR A 143 9.78 5.52 -15.97
CA THR A 143 11.05 6.17 -16.33
C THR A 143 11.77 6.74 -15.11
N ASP A 144 11.05 7.33 -14.14
CA ASP A 144 11.64 7.78 -12.88
C ASP A 144 12.24 6.62 -12.08
N LEU A 145 11.53 5.49 -11.99
CA LEU A 145 12.03 4.29 -11.31
C LEU A 145 13.30 3.74 -11.99
N GLU A 146 13.36 3.76 -13.32
CA GLU A 146 14.55 3.34 -14.08
C GLU A 146 15.73 4.28 -13.86
N GLN A 147 15.51 5.60 -13.95
CA GLN A 147 16.55 6.62 -13.77
C GLN A 147 17.14 6.63 -12.36
N ASN A 148 16.32 6.28 -11.36
CA ASN A 148 16.75 6.18 -9.97
C ASN A 148 17.25 4.77 -9.59
N ASN A 149 17.46 3.87 -10.57
CA ASN A 149 17.95 2.50 -10.37
C ASN A 149 17.08 1.65 -9.41
N ILE A 150 15.78 1.94 -9.35
CA ILE A 150 14.80 1.17 -8.56
C ILE A 150 14.39 -0.09 -9.34
N ILE A 151 14.24 0.07 -10.65
CA ILE A 151 13.96 -1.03 -11.58
C ILE A 151 14.97 -1.02 -12.71
N ARG A 152 15.17 -2.19 -13.32
CA ARG A 152 16.05 -2.35 -14.48
C ARG A 152 15.42 -1.72 -15.72
N LYS A 153 16.21 -0.96 -16.47
CA LYS A 153 15.82 -0.45 -17.80
C LYS A 153 15.66 -1.62 -18.77
N PHE A 154 14.53 -1.67 -19.47
CA PHE A 154 14.31 -2.64 -20.55
C PHE A 154 14.55 -1.96 -21.91
N GLY A 155 15.51 -2.47 -22.69
CA GLY A 155 15.88 -1.91 -24.00
C GLY A 155 16.96 -0.82 -23.92
N PHE A 156 17.93 -0.88 -24.83
CA PHE A 156 19.03 0.08 -24.95
C PHE A 156 18.56 1.36 -25.65
#